data_AF-A0A920NWX7-F1
#
_entry.id   AF-A0A920NWX7-F1
#
_cell.length_a   1.000
_cell.length_b   1.000
_cell.length_c   1.000
_cell.angle_alpha   90.00
_cell.angle_beta   90.00
_cell.angle_gamma   90.00
#
_symmetry.space_group_name_H-M   'P 1'
#
loop_
_entity.id
_entity.type
_entity.pdbx_description
1 polymer ?
#
loop_
_entity_poly.entity_id
_entity_poly.type
_entity_poly.pdbx_seq_one_letter_code
_entity_poly.pdbx_strand_id
1 'polypeptide(L)'
;MINNVLITKQTGPKGKEVKRIYIEEGCKIKKEFYLSILIDRNTSQPMMMISASGGMDIEKVAESNPDEIDYIYFSDLTNIVLKKKFNKKL
;
A
#
# COMPACT_ATOMS: atom_id res chain seq x y z
N MET A 1 21.55 8.05 8.50
CA MET A 1 22.63 8.16 7.51
C MET A 1 23.21 6.78 7.24
N ILE A 2 24.03 6.62 6.20
CA ILE A 2 24.75 5.37 5.97
C ILE A 2 25.49 4.97 7.26
N ASN A 3 25.52 3.68 7.58
CA ASN A 3 26.12 3.11 8.79
C ASN A 3 25.46 3.52 10.13
N ASN A 4 24.33 4.26 10.12
CA ASN A 4 23.54 4.49 11.33
C ASN A 4 22.54 3.34 11.56
N VAL A 5 22.14 3.18 12.82
CA VAL A 5 21.03 2.29 13.22
C VAL A 5 19.71 3.06 13.07
N LEU A 6 18.83 2.59 12.16
CA LEU A 6 17.49 3.11 11.97
C LEU A 6 16.50 2.40 12.91
N ILE A 7 15.82 3.17 13.76
CA ILE A 7 14.81 2.67 14.69
C ILE A 7 13.45 3.25 14.29
N THR A 8 12.50 2.36 13.98
CA THR A 8 11.13 2.64 13.54
C THR A 8 10.19 1.57 14.12
N LYS A 9 8.87 1.75 13.95
CA LYS A 9 7.86 0.73 14.30
C LYS A 9 8.15 -0.62 13.63
N GLN A 10 8.67 -0.60 12.40
CA GLN A 10 8.94 -1.78 11.57
C GLN A 10 10.27 -2.47 11.91
N THR A 11 11.28 -1.72 12.38
CA THR A 11 12.59 -2.28 12.74
C THR A 11 12.71 -2.66 14.22
N GLY A 12 11.80 -2.18 15.07
CA GLY A 12 11.78 -2.44 16.51
C GLY A 12 12.95 -1.79 17.29
N PRO A 13 13.06 -2.07 18.60
CA PRO A 13 14.04 -1.41 19.49
C PRO A 13 15.50 -1.68 19.12
N LYS A 14 15.79 -2.85 18.54
CA LYS A 14 17.13 -3.19 18.06
C LYS A 14 17.53 -2.41 16.80
N GLY A 15 16.56 -1.83 16.09
CA GLY A 15 16.77 -1.12 14.85
C GLY A 15 17.36 -1.98 13.74
N LYS A 16 17.77 -1.34 12.64
CA LYS A 16 18.50 -1.96 11.54
C LYS A 16 19.57 -1.02 10.99
N GLU A 17 20.77 -1.53 10.73
CA GLU A 17 21.84 -0.76 10.12
C GLU A 17 21.51 -0.38 8.67
N VAL A 18 21.70 0.90 8.33
CA VAL A 18 21.48 1.45 6.98
C VAL A 18 22.71 1.17 6.11
N LYS A 19 22.64 0.12 5.29
CA LYS A 19 23.74 -0.31 4.39
C LYS A 19 23.71 0.32 2.99
N ARG A 20 22.58 0.91 2.59
CA ARG A 20 22.39 1.52 1.27
C ARG A 20 21.47 2.74 1.40
N ILE A 21 21.70 3.75 0.58
CA ILE A 21 20.83 4.91 0.43
C ILE A 21 20.26 4.86 -0.99
N TYR A 22 18.94 5.03 -1.08
CA TYR A 22 18.25 5.22 -2.35
C TYR A 22 18.16 6.74 -2.60
N ILE A 23 18.64 7.19 -3.76
CA ILE A 23 18.66 8.60 -4.16
C ILE A 23 17.90 8.71 -5.48
N GLU A 24 16.93 9.61 -5.53
CA GLU A 24 16.09 9.86 -6.70
C GLU A 24 15.89 11.36 -6.90
N GLU A 25 15.47 11.74 -8.11
CA GLU A 25 15.06 13.12 -8.40
C GLU A 25 13.72 13.42 -7.70
N GLY A 26 13.58 14.60 -7.12
CA GLY A 26 12.31 15.03 -6.56
C GLY A 26 11.24 15.17 -7.65
N CYS A 27 10.03 14.66 -7.41
CA CYS A 27 8.92 14.79 -8.34
C CYS A 27 7.77 15.62 -7.73
N LYS A 28 6.97 16.27 -8.61
CA LYS A 28 5.76 16.97 -8.19
C LYS A 28 4.61 15.98 -8.08
N ILE A 29 4.25 15.61 -6.86
CA ILE A 29 3.18 14.64 -6.60
C ILE A 29 1.83 15.38 -6.62
N LYS A 30 0.96 15.02 -7.59
CA LYS A 30 -0.38 15.60 -7.71
C LYS A 30 -1.42 14.86 -6.85
N LYS A 31 -1.31 13.54 -6.78
CA LYS A 31 -2.17 12.63 -6.02
C LYS A 31 -1.34 11.42 -5.58
N GLU A 32 -1.67 10.87 -4.42
CA GLU A 32 -1.08 9.65 -3.90
C GLU A 32 -2.17 8.60 -3.74
N PHE A 33 -1.83 7.35 -4.03
CA PHE A 33 -2.74 6.21 -3.92
C PHE A 33 -2.04 5.09 -3.16
N TYR A 34 -2.81 4.30 -2.43
CA TYR A 34 -2.35 3.02 -1.90
C TYR A 34 -2.74 1.91 -2.86
N LEU A 35 -1.81 1.01 -3.17
CA LEU A 35 -2.05 -0.18 -3.97
C LEU A 35 -1.26 -1.34 -3.37
N SER A 36 -1.92 -2.48 -3.15
CA SER A 36 -1.25 -3.73 -2.82
C SER A 36 -1.93 -4.91 -3.49
N ILE A 37 -1.18 -5.99 -3.68
CA ILE A 37 -1.70 -7.27 -4.15
C ILE A 37 -1.21 -8.33 -3.18
N LEU A 38 -2.15 -9.11 -2.65
CA LEU A 38 -1.90 -10.14 -1.67
C LEU A 38 -2.78 -11.37 -1.94
N ILE A 39 -2.40 -12.50 -1.35
CA ILE A 39 -3.26 -13.69 -1.37
C ILE A 39 -4.23 -13.57 -0.20
N ASP A 40 -5.53 -13.44 -0.51
CA ASP A 40 -6.57 -13.48 0.50
C ASP A 40 -6.67 -14.91 1.05
N ARG A 41 -6.41 -15.08 2.34
CA ARG A 41 -6.45 -16.41 2.98
C ARG A 41 -7.86 -17.00 3.03
N ASN A 42 -8.90 -16.17 3.03
CA ASN A 42 -10.28 -16.66 3.11
C ASN A 42 -10.73 -17.30 1.79
N THR A 43 -10.30 -16.73 0.66
CA THR A 43 -10.67 -17.21 -0.68
C THR A 43 -9.55 -17.98 -1.36
N SER A 44 -8.34 -17.97 -0.82
CA SER A 44 -7.12 -18.54 -1.42
C SER A 44 -6.85 -18.01 -2.85
N GLN A 45 -7.22 -16.76 -3.10
CA GLN A 45 -7.10 -16.10 -4.40
C GLN A 45 -6.28 -14.81 -4.28
N PRO A 46 -5.58 -14.39 -5.34
CA PRO A 46 -5.03 -13.04 -5.40
C PRO A 46 -6.14 -12.01 -5.27
N MET A 47 -5.83 -10.97 -4.51
CA MET A 47 -6.72 -9.87 -4.21
C MET A 47 -5.90 -8.58 -4.18
N MET A 48 -6.40 -7.56 -4.86
CA MET A 48 -5.84 -6.22 -4.85
C MET A 48 -6.60 -5.36 -3.86
N MET A 49 -5.86 -4.61 -3.04
CA MET A 49 -6.39 -3.51 -2.24
C MET A 49 -5.99 -2.20 -2.90
N ILE A 50 -6.93 -1.27 -3.03
CA ILE A 50 -6.66 0.06 -3.57
C ILE A 50 -7.37 1.13 -2.74
N SER A 51 -6.72 2.26 -2.53
CA SER A 51 -7.30 3.42 -1.83
C SER A 51 -6.79 4.74 -2.39
N ALA A 52 -7.66 5.75 -2.37
CA ALA A 52 -7.29 7.15 -2.63
C ALA A 52 -6.50 7.80 -1.49
N SER A 53 -6.41 7.13 -0.34
CA SER A 53 -5.70 7.59 0.85
C SER A 53 -4.25 7.10 0.84
N GLY A 54 -3.53 7.47 -0.23
CA GLY A 54 -2.09 7.21 -0.33
C GLY A 54 -1.27 7.98 0.72
N GLY A 55 -0.07 7.48 1.02
CA GLY A 55 0.82 8.10 2.02
C GLY A 55 0.43 7.87 3.48
N MET A 56 -0.67 7.16 3.74
CA MET A 56 -1.16 6.85 5.08
C MET A 56 -0.87 5.39 5.48
N ASP A 57 -0.89 5.12 6.79
CA ASP A 57 -0.85 3.77 7.37
C ASP A 57 -2.18 3.06 7.02
N ILE A 58 -2.12 2.07 6.13
CA ILE A 58 -3.32 1.43 5.55
C ILE A 58 -4.10 0.66 6.61
N GLU A 59 -3.43 0.13 7.63
CA GLU A 59 -4.06 -0.58 8.73
C GLU A 59 -4.98 0.36 9.51
N LYS A 60 -4.54 1.62 9.75
CA LYS A 60 -5.41 2.64 10.36
C LYS A 60 -6.58 3.05 9.48
N VAL A 61 -6.39 3.12 8.17
CA VAL A 61 -7.49 3.43 7.22
C VAL A 61 -8.54 2.32 7.27
N ALA A 62 -8.12 1.06 7.30
CA ALA A 62 -9.03 -0.08 7.40
C ALA A 62 -9.85 -0.06 8.71
N GLU A 63 -9.27 0.38 9.82
CA GLU A 63 -9.96 0.50 11.12
C GLU A 63 -10.93 1.69 11.19
N SER A 64 -10.51 2.85 10.68
CA SER A 64 -11.27 4.11 10.83
C SER A 64 -12.26 4.38 9.69
N ASN A 65 -11.84 4.15 8.45
CA ASN A 65 -12.58 4.47 7.23
C ASN A 65 -12.52 3.30 6.21
N PRO A 66 -13.08 2.12 6.53
CA PRO A 66 -12.98 0.94 5.66
C PRO A 66 -13.55 1.17 4.25
N ASP A 67 -14.52 2.08 4.08
CA ASP A 67 -15.12 2.45 2.79
C ASP A 67 -14.17 3.21 1.83
N GLU A 68 -12.98 3.59 2.29
CA GLU A 68 -11.91 4.15 1.46
C GLU A 68 -11.02 3.07 0.82
N ILE A 69 -11.19 1.81 1.21
CA ILE A 69 -10.46 0.68 0.66
C ILE A 69 -11.38 -0.14 -0.24
N ASP A 70 -10.99 -0.26 -1.51
CA ASP A 70 -11.64 -1.16 -2.45
C ASP A 70 -10.83 -2.45 -2.57
N TYR A 71 -11.53 -3.58 -2.49
CA TYR A 71 -11.00 -4.92 -2.65
C TYR A 71 -11.44 -5.51 -3.99
N ILE A 72 -10.48 -6.01 -4.76
CA ILE A 72 -10.69 -6.53 -6.12
C ILE A 72 -10.07 -7.92 -6.22
N TYR A 73 -10.89 -8.91 -6.57
CA TYR A 73 -10.47 -10.29 -6.71
C TYR A 73 -10.17 -10.61 -8.18
N PHE A 74 -9.14 -11.42 -8.40
CA PHE A 74 -8.74 -11.86 -9.72
C PHE A 74 -9.35 -13.23 -10.02
N SER A 75 -10.48 -13.27 -10.72
CA SER A 75 -11.20 -14.51 -11.01
C SER A 75 -10.45 -15.42 -12.00
N ASP A 76 -9.68 -14.85 -12.93
CA ASP A 76 -9.02 -15.59 -14.02
C ASP A 76 -7.54 -15.17 -14.24
N LEU A 77 -6.95 -14.43 -13.29
CA LEU A 77 -5.58 -13.88 -13.32
C LEU A 77 -5.21 -13.05 -14.57
N THR A 78 -6.14 -12.84 -15.48
CA THR A 78 -5.91 -12.24 -16.79
C THR A 78 -6.67 -10.92 -16.92
N ASN A 79 -7.81 -10.79 -16.23
CA ASN A 79 -8.62 -9.59 -16.28
C ASN A 79 -8.82 -8.96 -14.89
N ILE A 80 -8.78 -7.62 -14.85
CA ILE A 80 -9.14 -6.82 -13.68
C ILE A 80 -10.34 -5.96 -14.06
N VAL A 81 -11.45 -6.11 -13.33
CA VAL A 81 -12.62 -5.25 -13.47
C VAL A 81 -12.68 -4.27 -12.30
N LEU A 82 -12.27 -3.02 -12.54
CA LEU A 82 -12.41 -1.96 -11.55
C LEU A 82 -13.90 -1.58 -11.39
N LYS A 83 -14.40 -1.58 -10.16
CA LYS A 83 -15.79 -1.15 -9.89
C LYS A 83 -15.95 0.33 -10.25
N LYS A 84 -17.03 0.69 -10.96
CA LYS A 84 -17.34 2.07 -11.39
C LYS A 84 -17.34 3.12 -10.26
N LYS A 85 -17.54 2.71 -9.00
CA LYS A 85 -17.52 3.59 -7.82
C LYS A 85 -16.14 4.21 -7.57
N PHE A 86 -15.06 3.50 -7.90
CA PHE A 86 -13.69 3.98 -7.71
C PHE A 86 -13.32 5.08 -8.73
N ASN A 87 -13.87 5.04 -9.95
CA ASN A 87 -13.62 6.07 -10.97
C ASN A 87 -14.06 7.48 -10.58
N LYS A 88 -14.95 7.64 -9.59
CA LYS A 88 -15.38 8.96 -9.10
C LYS A 88 -14.46 9.54 -8.02
N LYS A 89 -13.63 8.71 -7.37
CA LYS A 89 -12.67 9.12 -6.33
C LYS A 89 -11.24 9.35 -6.89
N LEU A 90 -11.00 8.98 -8.16
CA LEU A 90 -9.74 9.16 -8.89
C LEU A 90 -9.48 10.58 -9.40
#